data_AF-A0A954NWL8-F1
#
_entry.id   AF-A0A954NWL8-F1
#
_cell.length_a   1.000
_cell.length_b   1.000
_cell.length_c   1.000
_cell.angle_alpha   90.00
_cell.angle_beta   90.00
_cell.angle_gamma   90.00
#
_symmetry.space_group_name_H-M   'P 1'
#
loop_
_entity.id
_entity.type
_entity.pdbx_description
1 polymer ?
#
loop_
_entity_poly.entity_id
_entity_poly.type
_entity_poly.pdbx_seq_one_letter_code
_entity_poly.pdbx_strand_id
1 'polypeptide(L)'
;MFRRSSRGFTLIELLVVIAIIAILIALLLPAVQQAREAARRTQCRNNLKQMGLALHNYHDNSGRFPLGELYAYNGNWKARILPFMDQGPLYNNFTWAAASFQSVSGAFIPALAGTIVPALNCPSSPLPQVGVSGPNANTGNAQNHDYTGV
;
A
#
# COMPACT_ATOMS: atom_id res chain seq x y z
N MET A 1 -42.11 19.19 44.94
CA MET A 1 -42.18 19.19 43.46
C MET A 1 -41.36 20.36 42.94
N PHE A 2 -40.06 20.16 42.68
CA PHE A 2 -39.17 21.23 42.21
C PHE A 2 -39.30 21.37 40.69
N ARG A 3 -39.94 22.45 40.24
CA ARG A 3 -40.03 22.82 38.82
C ARG A 3 -38.63 23.19 38.32
N ARG A 4 -38.09 22.38 37.41
CA ARG A 4 -36.85 22.66 36.70
C ARG A 4 -37.11 23.83 35.75
N SER A 5 -36.53 24.99 36.03
CA SER A 5 -36.56 26.14 35.12
C SER A 5 -35.76 25.80 33.87
N SER A 6 -36.45 25.60 32.74
CA SER A 6 -35.82 25.50 31.43
C SER A 6 -35.39 26.91 31.02
N ARG A 7 -34.09 27.19 31.06
CA ARG A 7 -33.50 28.39 30.45
C ARG A 7 -33.70 28.28 28.94
N GLY A 8 -34.40 29.26 28.35
CA GLY A 8 -34.56 29.36 26.90
C GLY A 8 -33.22 29.73 26.25
N PHE A 9 -32.83 28.98 25.24
CA PHE A 9 -31.62 29.23 24.45
C PHE A 9 -31.89 30.36 23.47
N THR A 10 -31.08 31.42 23.48
CA THR A 10 -31.27 32.51 22.52
C THR A 10 -30.69 32.11 21.15
N LEU A 11 -31.33 32.51 20.06
CA LEU A 11 -30.86 32.21 18.70
C LEU A 11 -29.43 32.71 18.47
N ILE A 12 -29.08 33.82 19.11
CA ILE A 12 -27.75 34.44 19.07
C ILE A 12 -26.69 33.54 19.73
N GLU A 13 -26.98 32.95 20.90
CA GLU A 13 -26.05 32.01 21.55
C GLU A 13 -25.76 30.79 20.68
N LEU A 14 -26.78 30.25 19.97
CA LEU A 14 -26.56 29.16 19.01
C LEU A 14 -25.64 29.59 17.87
N LEU A 15 -25.91 30.77 17.30
CA LEU A 15 -25.25 31.28 16.12
C LEU A 15 -23.75 31.53 16.38
N VAL A 16 -23.41 32.07 17.56
CA VAL A 16 -22.02 32.28 17.95
C VAL A 16 -21.27 30.96 18.09
N VAL A 17 -21.89 29.93 18.69
CA VAL A 17 -21.26 28.62 18.87
C VAL A 17 -20.95 27.95 17.53
N ILE A 18 -21.91 27.95 16.61
CA ILE A 18 -21.67 27.36 15.28
C ILE A 18 -20.61 28.14 14.49
N ALA A 19 -20.55 29.47 14.65
CA ALA A 19 -19.54 30.30 13.99
C ALA A 19 -18.12 29.98 14.49
N ILE A 20 -17.95 29.80 15.79
CA ILE A 20 -16.67 29.40 16.38
C ILE A 20 -16.26 28.01 15.89
N ILE A 21 -17.17 27.04 15.89
CA ILE A 21 -16.88 25.68 15.38
C ILE A 21 -16.47 25.71 13.90
N ALA A 22 -17.15 26.52 13.07
CA ALA A 22 -16.82 26.65 11.65
C ALA A 22 -15.41 27.20 11.43
N ILE A 23 -14.99 28.22 12.20
CA ILE A 23 -13.64 28.78 12.14
C ILE A 23 -12.60 27.75 12.57
N LEU A 24 -12.85 27.02 13.67
CA LEU A 24 -11.94 25.98 14.16
C LEU A 24 -11.75 24.88 13.12
N ILE A 25 -12.83 24.39 12.50
CA ILE A 25 -12.75 23.36 11.45
C ILE A 25 -12.01 23.88 10.21
N ALA A 26 -12.29 25.12 9.79
CA ALA A 26 -11.63 25.73 8.62
C ALA A 26 -10.11 25.80 8.78
N LEU A 27 -9.62 26.07 10.00
CA LEU A 27 -8.18 26.08 10.30
C LEU A 27 -7.58 24.68 10.40
N LEU A 28 -8.37 23.69 10.84
CA LEU A 28 -7.91 22.30 10.99
C LEU A 28 -7.82 21.55 9.66
N LEU A 29 -8.69 21.85 8.69
CA LEU A 29 -8.76 21.13 7.41
C LEU A 29 -7.45 21.11 6.60
N PRO A 30 -6.75 22.25 6.37
CA PRO A 30 -5.46 22.23 5.66
C PRO A 30 -4.37 21.49 6.44
N ALA A 31 -4.36 21.62 7.78
CA ALA A 31 -3.39 20.93 8.63
C ALA A 31 -3.58 19.40 8.62
N VAL A 32 -4.83 18.93 8.64
CA VAL A 32 -5.14 17.48 8.58
C VAL A 32 -4.67 16.86 7.26
N GLN A 33 -4.73 17.58 6.14
CA GLN A 33 -4.25 17.04 4.86
C GLN A 33 -2.73 16.92 4.81
N GLN A 34 -2.00 17.91 5.35
CA GLN A 34 -0.55 17.84 5.48
C GLN A 34 -0.13 16.67 6.37
N ALA A 35 -0.81 16.49 7.50
CA ALA A 35 -0.57 15.36 8.40
C ALA A 35 -0.85 14.01 7.73
N ARG A 36 -1.94 13.89 6.97
CA ARG A 36 -2.26 12.66 6.21
C ARG A 36 -1.20 12.33 5.18
N GLU A 37 -0.72 13.31 4.42
CA GLU A 37 0.31 13.06 3.42
C GLU A 37 1.66 12.73 4.06
N ALA A 38 2.04 13.39 5.15
CA ALA A 38 3.23 13.04 5.91
C ALA A 38 3.17 11.59 6.44
N ALA A 39 2.00 11.15 6.92
CA ALA A 39 1.78 9.77 7.35
C ALA A 39 1.93 8.78 6.18
N ARG A 40 1.33 9.06 5.02
CA ARG A 40 1.47 8.21 3.81
C ARG A 40 2.93 8.09 3.36
N ARG A 41 3.68 9.20 3.34
CA ARG A 41 5.12 9.19 3.02
C ARG A 41 5.94 8.38 4.01
N THR A 42 5.62 8.50 5.29
CA THR A 42 6.28 7.73 6.35
C THR A 42 6.01 6.23 6.17
N GLN A 43 4.78 5.86 5.82
CA GLN A 43 4.42 4.48 5.50
C GLN A 43 5.22 3.95 4.30
N CYS A 44 5.36 4.72 3.21
CA CYS A 44 6.19 4.31 2.07
C CYS A 44 7.66 4.08 2.47
N ARG A 45 8.24 4.96 3.29
CA ARG A 45 9.61 4.79 3.79
C ARG A 45 9.78 3.54 4.65
N ASN A 46 8.78 3.21 5.46
CA ASN A 46 8.82 2.00 6.28
C ASN A 46 8.68 0.74 5.42
N ASN A 47 7.84 0.77 4.40
CA ASN A 47 7.73 -0.29 3.40
C ASN A 47 9.09 -0.55 2.69
N LEU A 48 9.81 0.52 2.29
CA LEU A 48 11.17 0.41 1.75
C LEU A 48 12.15 -0.27 2.72
N LYS A 49 12.11 0.11 3.99
CA LYS A 49 12.95 -0.50 5.00
C LYS A 49 12.63 -1.98 5.18
N GLN A 50 11.35 -2.36 5.18
CA GLN A 50 10.94 -3.76 5.24
C GLN A 50 11.46 -4.56 4.04
N MET A 51 11.36 -4.02 2.82
CA MET A 51 11.94 -4.67 1.63
C MET A 51 13.47 -4.77 1.69
N GLY A 52 14.15 -3.72 2.17
CA GLY A 52 15.60 -3.73 2.34
C GLY A 52 16.04 -4.82 3.33
N LEU A 53 15.36 -4.93 4.48
CA LEU A 53 15.58 -6.00 5.44
C LEU A 53 15.32 -7.38 4.82
N ALA A 54 14.23 -7.53 4.08
CA ALA A 54 13.89 -8.77 3.39
C ALA A 54 14.94 -9.18 2.35
N LEU A 55 15.52 -8.23 1.62
CA LEU A 55 16.61 -8.46 0.67
C LEU A 55 17.89 -8.90 1.38
N HIS A 56 18.23 -8.29 2.51
CA HIS A 56 19.38 -8.71 3.33
C HIS A 56 19.17 -10.10 3.91
N ASN A 57 17.99 -10.39 4.48
CA ASN A 57 17.66 -11.73 4.99
C ASN A 57 17.71 -12.79 3.88
N TYR A 58 17.26 -12.46 2.67
CA TYR A 58 17.39 -13.34 1.51
C TYR A 58 18.85 -13.60 1.17
N HIS A 59 19.68 -12.55 1.16
CA HIS A 59 21.11 -12.65 0.89
C HIS A 59 21.82 -13.52 1.94
N ASP A 60 21.52 -13.34 3.22
CA ASP A 60 22.12 -14.11 4.31
C ASP A 60 21.77 -15.60 4.21
N ASN A 61 20.56 -15.93 3.77
CA ASN A 61 20.13 -17.32 3.56
C ASN A 61 20.64 -17.94 2.24
N SER A 62 20.74 -17.14 1.17
CA SER A 62 21.00 -17.65 -0.19
C SER A 62 22.44 -17.41 -0.69
N GLY A 63 23.23 -16.62 0.05
CA GLY A 63 24.58 -16.18 -0.33
C GLY A 63 24.64 -15.21 -1.51
N ARG A 64 23.49 -14.67 -1.94
CA ARG A 64 23.36 -13.78 -3.10
C ARG A 64 22.04 -13.02 -3.05
N PHE A 65 22.00 -11.85 -3.69
CA PHE A 65 20.75 -11.14 -3.89
C PHE A 65 19.84 -11.86 -4.91
N PRO A 66 18.52 -11.68 -4.82
CA PRO A 66 17.60 -12.28 -5.77
C PRO A 66 17.80 -11.66 -7.16
N LEU A 67 17.56 -12.46 -8.19
CA LEU A 67 17.59 -12.01 -9.57
C LEU A 67 16.41 -11.05 -9.81
N GLY A 68 16.68 -9.91 -10.46
CA GLY A 68 15.66 -8.88 -10.72
C GLY A 68 14.46 -9.45 -11.47
N GLU A 69 14.70 -9.89 -12.70
CA GLU A 69 13.73 -10.62 -13.51
C GLU A 69 14.47 -11.47 -14.55
N LEU A 70 14.01 -12.71 -14.77
CA LEU A 70 14.54 -13.60 -15.80
C LEU A 70 13.39 -14.27 -16.53
N TYR A 71 13.21 -13.93 -17.81
CA TYR A 71 12.19 -14.52 -18.68
C TYR A 71 12.24 -16.07 -18.72
N ALA A 72 13.44 -16.67 -18.62
CA ALA A 72 13.60 -18.12 -18.63
C ALA A 72 13.22 -18.82 -17.31
N TYR A 73 13.21 -18.08 -16.19
CA TYR A 73 13.00 -18.63 -14.84
C TYR A 73 11.76 -18.10 -14.15
N ASN A 74 10.96 -17.30 -14.88
CA ASN A 74 9.60 -16.94 -14.49
C ASN A 74 9.50 -16.27 -13.09
N GLY A 75 10.62 -15.81 -12.53
CA GLY A 75 10.71 -15.31 -11.17
C GLY A 75 11.19 -13.88 -11.11
N ASN A 76 10.48 -13.05 -10.34
CA ASN A 76 10.88 -11.69 -10.01
C ASN A 76 11.46 -11.65 -8.58
N TRP A 77 12.39 -10.73 -8.32
CA TRP A 77 12.99 -10.54 -6.99
C TRP A 77 11.95 -10.35 -5.89
N LYS A 78 10.83 -9.69 -6.18
CA LYS A 78 9.72 -9.46 -5.24
C LYS A 78 9.13 -10.76 -4.72
N ALA A 79 8.91 -11.74 -5.60
CA ALA A 79 8.38 -13.04 -5.20
C ALA A 79 9.36 -13.80 -4.30
N ARG A 80 10.68 -13.65 -4.54
CA ARG A 80 11.74 -14.32 -3.77
C ARG A 80 11.87 -13.79 -2.34
N ILE A 81 11.52 -12.53 -2.10
CA ILE A 81 11.62 -11.92 -0.77
C ILE A 81 10.34 -12.06 0.08
N LEU A 82 9.22 -12.53 -0.49
CA LEU A 82 7.94 -12.67 0.22
C LEU A 82 8.03 -13.40 1.57
N PRO A 83 8.74 -14.54 1.71
CA PRO A 83 8.87 -15.22 3.00
C PRO A 83 9.52 -14.34 4.08
N PHE A 84 10.40 -13.42 3.66
CA PHE A 84 11.13 -12.51 4.54
C PHE A 84 10.36 -11.21 4.82
N MET A 85 9.14 -11.07 4.30
CA MET A 85 8.20 -9.98 4.57
C MET A 85 6.89 -10.48 5.20
N ASP A 86 6.93 -11.63 5.87
CA ASP A 86 5.75 -12.31 6.44
C ASP A 86 4.67 -12.68 5.41
N GLN A 87 5.04 -12.81 4.13
CA GLN A 87 4.17 -13.25 3.04
C GLN A 87 4.42 -14.72 2.68
N GLY A 88 4.72 -15.56 3.67
CA GLY A 88 4.95 -17.00 3.50
C GLY A 88 3.80 -17.77 2.83
N PRO A 89 2.53 -17.56 3.22
CA PRO A 89 1.39 -18.20 2.55
C PRO A 89 1.29 -17.83 1.06
N LEU A 90 1.57 -16.57 0.70
CA LEU A 90 1.61 -16.16 -0.71
C LEU A 90 2.76 -16.82 -1.46
N TYR A 91 3.95 -16.91 -0.83
CA TYR A 91 5.10 -17.60 -1.41
C TYR A 91 4.84 -19.08 -1.74
N ASN A 92 4.08 -19.78 -0.88
CA ASN A 92 3.78 -21.20 -1.07
C ASN A 92 2.82 -21.47 -2.24
N ASN A 93 2.09 -20.46 -2.71
CA ASN A 93 1.22 -20.58 -3.88
C ASN A 93 1.99 -20.50 -5.22
N PHE A 94 3.30 -20.20 -5.20
CA PHE A 94 4.11 -20.17 -6.41
C PHE A 94 4.53 -21.58 -6.81
N THR A 95 4.17 -22.02 -8.01
CA THR A 95 4.45 -23.38 -8.48
C THR A 95 5.85 -23.58 -9.08
N TRP A 96 6.67 -22.52 -9.21
CA TRP A 96 8.09 -22.42 -9.64
C TRP A 96 8.56 -23.22 -10.89
N ALA A 97 7.75 -24.14 -11.41
CA ALA A 97 8.00 -25.00 -12.56
C ALA A 97 7.44 -24.41 -13.87
N ALA A 98 6.52 -23.43 -13.76
CA ALA A 98 5.95 -22.69 -14.89
C ALA A 98 5.49 -21.27 -14.51
N ALA A 99 5.61 -20.88 -13.25
CA ALA A 99 4.93 -19.73 -12.66
C ALA A 99 5.61 -18.42 -13.03
N SER A 100 5.32 -17.93 -14.22
CA SER A 100 5.70 -16.59 -14.62
C SER A 100 5.05 -15.57 -13.68
N PHE A 101 5.86 -14.74 -13.03
CA PHE A 101 5.34 -13.51 -12.43
C PHE A 101 4.77 -12.59 -13.54
N GLN A 102 5.37 -12.70 -14.73
CA GLN A 102 4.82 -12.24 -16.00
C GLN A 102 5.01 -13.29 -17.07
N SER A 103 3.94 -13.86 -17.58
CA SER A 103 3.98 -14.34 -18.95
C SER A 103 2.65 -14.06 -19.59
N VAL A 104 2.74 -13.18 -20.56
CA VAL A 104 1.79 -12.99 -21.64
C VAL A 104 1.59 -14.32 -22.42
N SER A 105 2.29 -15.41 -22.06
CA SER A 105 2.21 -16.71 -22.72
C SER A 105 2.50 -17.95 -21.83
N GLY A 106 2.39 -17.91 -20.49
CA GLY A 106 2.72 -19.10 -19.69
C GLY A 106 2.32 -19.08 -18.21
N ALA A 107 1.31 -19.88 -17.85
CA ALA A 107 0.83 -20.19 -16.50
C ALA A 107 0.61 -18.99 -15.55
N PHE A 108 -0.54 -18.36 -15.72
CA PHE A 108 -1.21 -17.57 -14.69
C PHE A 108 -1.37 -18.40 -13.41
N ILE A 109 -1.00 -17.86 -12.25
CA ILE A 109 -1.36 -18.45 -10.95
C ILE A 109 -2.70 -17.82 -10.52
N PRO A 110 -3.83 -18.56 -10.56
CA PRO A 110 -5.14 -18.00 -10.21
C PRO A 110 -5.21 -17.48 -8.78
N ALA A 111 -4.44 -18.08 -7.85
CA ALA A 111 -4.39 -17.67 -6.45
C ALA A 111 -3.76 -16.28 -6.24
N LEU A 112 -3.04 -15.73 -7.22
CA LEU A 112 -2.40 -14.41 -7.14
C LEU A 112 -3.17 -13.33 -7.90
N ALA A 113 -4.23 -13.71 -8.62
CA ALA A 113 -5.12 -12.79 -9.29
C ALA A 113 -5.76 -11.81 -8.29
N GLY A 114 -5.53 -10.52 -8.51
CA GLY A 114 -5.99 -9.42 -7.66
C GLY A 114 -5.22 -9.28 -6.34
N THR A 115 -4.18 -10.09 -6.10
CA THR A 115 -3.47 -10.04 -4.82
C THR A 115 -2.53 -8.83 -4.77
N ILE A 116 -2.76 -7.99 -3.76
CA ILE A 116 -1.94 -6.83 -3.46
C ILE A 116 -1.14 -7.13 -2.21
N VAL A 117 0.17 -6.92 -2.28
CA VAL A 117 1.03 -6.90 -1.09
C VAL A 117 1.21 -5.45 -0.64
N PRO A 118 0.63 -5.01 0.49
CA PRO A 118 0.66 -3.60 0.90
C PRO A 118 2.08 -3.06 1.10
N ALA A 119 3.01 -3.92 1.55
CA ALA A 119 4.41 -3.56 1.76
C ALA A 119 5.17 -3.25 0.45
N LEU A 120 4.66 -3.68 -0.70
CA LEU A 120 5.25 -3.35 -2.00
C LEU A 120 4.62 -2.09 -2.63
N ASN A 121 3.53 -1.57 -2.05
CA ASN A 121 2.84 -0.39 -2.55
C ASN A 121 3.19 0.86 -1.70
N CYS A 122 3.41 1.99 -2.36
CA CYS A 122 3.51 3.28 -1.69
C CYS A 122 2.17 4.03 -1.76
N PRO A 123 1.48 4.28 -0.64
CA PRO A 123 0.21 5.03 -0.63
C PRO A 123 0.33 6.51 -1.10
N SER A 124 1.54 7.06 -1.19
CA SER A 124 1.80 8.37 -1.79
C SER A 124 2.06 8.31 -3.30
N SER A 125 2.10 7.11 -3.89
CA SER A 125 2.31 6.98 -5.33
C SER A 125 1.11 7.53 -6.11
N PRO A 126 1.34 8.35 -7.16
CA PRO A 126 0.28 8.81 -8.04
C PRO A 126 -0.16 7.74 -9.05
N LEU A 127 0.55 6.61 -9.11
CA LEU A 127 0.32 5.57 -10.12
C LEU A 127 -0.79 4.62 -9.66
N PRO A 128 -1.65 4.15 -10.60
CA PRO A 128 -2.66 3.15 -10.29
C PRO A 128 -2.01 1.89 -9.72
N GLN A 129 -2.59 1.36 -8.66
CA GLN A 129 -2.14 0.12 -8.02
C GLN A 129 -2.20 -1.11 -8.93
N VAL A 130 -3.05 -1.06 -9.96
CA VAL A 130 -3.19 -2.03 -11.04
C VAL A 130 -3.23 -1.25 -12.36
N GLY A 131 -2.25 -1.48 -13.24
CA GLY A 131 -2.20 -0.90 -14.57
C GLY A 131 -2.77 -1.89 -15.58
N VAL A 132 -3.88 -1.57 -16.24
CA VAL A 132 -4.60 -2.51 -17.11
C VAL A 132 -4.17 -2.51 -18.59
N SER A 133 -3.13 -1.78 -18.98
CA SER A 133 -2.68 -1.77 -20.39
C SER A 133 -1.21 -1.37 -20.61
N GLY A 134 -0.51 -2.14 -21.45
CA GLY A 134 0.88 -1.94 -21.89
C GLY A 134 1.80 -3.15 -21.64
N PRO A 135 2.95 -3.28 -22.34
CA PRO A 135 3.90 -4.38 -22.11
C PRO A 135 4.47 -4.43 -20.67
N ASN A 136 4.32 -3.35 -19.90
CA ASN A 136 4.72 -3.23 -18.49
C ASN A 136 3.52 -3.07 -17.53
N ALA A 137 2.31 -3.43 -17.95
CA ALA A 137 1.11 -3.27 -17.13
C ALA A 137 1.01 -4.31 -16.00
N ASN A 138 0.64 -3.83 -14.81
CA ASN A 138 0.19 -4.68 -13.70
C ASN A 138 -1.28 -5.02 -13.92
N THR A 139 -1.55 -6.02 -14.78
CA THR A 139 -2.89 -6.48 -15.21
C THR A 139 -3.75 -7.06 -14.08
N GLY A 140 -3.46 -6.72 -12.82
CA GLY A 140 -4.09 -7.27 -11.64
C GLY A 140 -3.62 -8.68 -11.29
N ASN A 141 -2.74 -9.30 -12.08
CA ASN A 141 -2.43 -10.73 -11.93
C ASN A 141 -1.19 -11.01 -11.07
N ALA A 142 -0.29 -10.03 -10.94
CA ALA A 142 0.81 -9.92 -9.99
C ALA A 142 1.40 -8.50 -10.09
N GLN A 143 1.97 -7.96 -9.00
CA GLN A 143 2.59 -6.62 -9.02
C GLN A 143 3.95 -6.66 -9.75
N ASN A 144 3.94 -6.57 -11.07
CA ASN A 144 5.12 -6.66 -11.93
C ASN A 144 6.04 -5.44 -11.83
N HIS A 145 5.51 -4.23 -11.70
CA HIS A 145 6.34 -3.03 -11.81
C HIS A 145 6.22 -1.97 -10.70
N ASP A 146 5.30 -2.11 -9.75
CA ASP A 146 5.00 -0.92 -8.93
C ASP A 146 5.67 -0.91 -7.56
N TYR A 147 6.98 -0.65 -7.54
CA TYR A 147 7.50 0.25 -6.51
C TYR A 147 7.59 1.64 -7.14
N THR A 148 6.44 2.30 -7.24
CA THR A 148 6.29 3.61 -7.86
C THR A 148 6.58 4.71 -6.86
N GLY A 149 7.86 4.80 -6.51
CA GLY A 149 8.47 6.04 -6.04
C GLY A 149 8.90 6.09 -4.57
N VAL A 150 10.01 6.80 -4.36
CA VAL A 150 9.89 8.20 -3.91
C VAL A 150 9.84 9.10 -5.14
#